data_AF-A0A8T4FJ87-F1
#
_entry.id   AF-A0A8T4FJ87-F1
#
_cell.length_a   1.000
_cell.length_b   1.000
_cell.length_c   1.000
_cell.angle_alpha   90.00
_cell.angle_beta   90.00
_cell.angle_gamma   90.00
#
_symmetry.space_group_name_H-M   'P 1'
#
loop_
_entity.id
_entity.type
_entity.pdbx_description
1 polymer ?
#
loop_
_entity_poly.entity_id
_entity_poly.type
_entity_poly.pdbx_seq_one_letter_code
_entity_poly.pdbx_strand_id
1 'polypeptide(L)'
;SVEKIRRAFNAIPYTPKVSKTQDEKAALCNGYGLSYGNDHERDSLSAALDAYRFYRQKFITIEKRIPAGYDLDIVRAGIIRGYSPEQIISDIVPSASGYSSVSASANSVSANSAASSVTDAVVSDAAGLGSASALRTAQLEGMIKDLRNHLDDIRKELTEKEAEINSLKKQLSSERTDRFEKRKENRLIAERDNQIISVKKLLRKQERENRRLRRKIERLKEFNEDSDSAACIPVKVLSALTKEELKEMDDELGIREGDIIYPVRTDGWGNAAVSYLSDSLVRAVIADSKDMRFMNALRDERIPLIAVSEVFVTVRGRTGTVKREPFEEALARWNAEQEVYEREKRKEMFFSIVREYKNQRVVEARNVEKVKAKNREKQIKKWEDEAEGMDEDVL
;
A
#
# COMPACT_ATOMS: atom_id res chain seq x y z
N SER A 1 0.36 -13.97 21.13
CA SER A 1 -0.09 -15.37 20.99
C SER A 1 -1.28 -15.45 20.05
N VAL A 2 -1.22 -16.37 19.08
CA VAL A 2 -2.21 -16.55 18.00
C VAL A 2 -3.64 -16.77 18.53
N GLU A 3 -3.80 -17.46 19.67
CA GLU A 3 -5.13 -17.65 20.28
C GLU A 3 -5.82 -16.36 20.74
N LYS A 4 -5.06 -15.37 21.22
CA LYS A 4 -5.63 -14.08 21.65
C LYS A 4 -6.23 -13.34 20.45
N ILE A 5 -5.52 -13.36 19.32
CA ILE A 5 -5.97 -12.79 18.05
C ILE A 5 -7.21 -13.56 17.57
N ARG A 6 -7.16 -14.89 17.58
CA ARG A 6 -8.31 -15.74 17.20
C ARG A 6 -9.58 -15.38 18.00
N ARG A 7 -9.46 -15.22 19.32
CA ARG A 7 -10.60 -14.84 20.18
C ARG A 7 -11.09 -13.42 19.92
N ALA A 8 -10.20 -12.47 19.64
CA ALA A 8 -10.57 -11.09 19.33
C ALA A 8 -11.42 -10.98 18.05
N PHE A 9 -11.09 -11.79 17.04
CA PHE A 9 -11.83 -11.83 15.78
C PHE A 9 -13.00 -12.83 15.76
N ASN A 10 -13.31 -13.48 16.89
CA ASN A 10 -14.26 -14.60 16.97
C ASN A 10 -14.04 -15.64 15.84
N ALA A 11 -12.78 -15.90 15.52
CA ALA A 11 -12.36 -16.70 14.37
C ALA A 11 -12.27 -18.18 14.74
N ILE A 12 -12.52 -19.04 13.76
CA ILE A 12 -12.49 -20.50 13.95
C ILE A 12 -11.10 -21.02 13.61
N PRO A 13 -10.48 -21.84 14.49
CA PRO A 13 -9.17 -22.38 14.21
C PRO A 13 -9.26 -23.42 13.09
N TYR A 14 -8.36 -23.32 12.13
CA TYR A 14 -8.10 -24.38 11.17
C TYR A 14 -6.86 -25.15 11.61
N THR A 15 -7.01 -26.48 11.74
CA THR A 15 -5.90 -27.39 12.02
C THR A 15 -5.80 -28.43 10.89
N PRO A 16 -4.66 -28.53 10.20
CA PRO A 16 -4.47 -29.56 9.19
C PRO A 16 -4.47 -30.94 9.84
N LYS A 17 -5.00 -31.95 9.14
CA LYS A 17 -5.08 -33.33 9.64
C LYS A 17 -3.71 -34.02 9.76
N VAL A 18 -2.74 -33.56 8.97
CA VAL A 18 -1.39 -34.13 8.88
C VAL A 18 -0.38 -33.00 9.03
N SER A 19 0.66 -33.22 9.81
CA SER A 19 1.79 -32.31 9.93
C SER A 19 2.60 -32.28 8.64
N LYS A 20 2.84 -31.08 8.08
CA LYS A 20 3.62 -30.90 6.86
C LYS A 20 5.09 -30.65 7.16
N THR A 21 5.97 -31.22 6.34
CA THR A 21 7.41 -30.97 6.41
C THR A 21 7.74 -29.53 5.97
N GLN A 22 8.96 -29.05 6.27
CA GLN A 22 9.36 -27.70 5.86
C GLN A 22 9.40 -27.53 4.33
N ASP A 23 9.83 -28.57 3.62
CA ASP A 23 9.92 -28.57 2.15
C ASP A 23 8.54 -28.53 1.51
N GLU A 24 7.57 -29.28 2.04
CA GLU A 24 6.17 -29.24 1.60
C GLU A 24 5.56 -27.85 1.77
N LYS A 25 5.86 -27.18 2.89
CA LYS A 25 5.41 -25.80 3.14
C LYS A 25 6.03 -24.83 2.14
N ALA A 26 7.33 -24.93 1.88
CA ALA A 26 8.03 -24.11 0.90
C ALA A 26 7.49 -24.34 -0.52
N ALA A 27 7.29 -25.59 -0.93
CA ALA A 27 6.71 -25.96 -2.22
C ALA A 27 5.29 -25.38 -2.40
N LEU A 28 4.48 -25.39 -1.34
CA LEU A 28 3.16 -24.77 -1.36
C LEU A 28 3.21 -23.26 -1.58
N CYS A 29 4.10 -22.55 -0.88
CA CYS A 29 4.27 -21.10 -1.05
C CYS A 29 4.78 -20.76 -2.46
N ASN A 30 5.79 -21.48 -2.93
CA ASN A 30 6.40 -21.27 -4.25
C ASN A 30 5.43 -21.57 -5.39
N GLY A 31 4.56 -22.58 -5.24
CA GLY A 31 3.53 -22.92 -6.23
C GLY A 31 2.52 -21.80 -6.49
N TYR A 32 2.39 -20.81 -5.58
CA TYR A 32 1.56 -19.62 -5.76
C TYR A 32 2.37 -18.35 -6.09
N GLY A 33 3.70 -18.46 -6.25
CA GLY A 33 4.58 -17.31 -6.55
C GLY A 33 4.70 -16.29 -5.41
N LEU A 34 4.42 -16.68 -4.16
CA LEU A 34 4.45 -15.79 -3.01
C LEU A 34 5.83 -15.82 -2.34
N SER A 35 6.52 -14.68 -2.30
CA SER A 35 7.80 -14.54 -1.60
C SER A 35 7.58 -14.43 -0.09
N TYR A 36 8.42 -15.10 0.70
CA TYR A 36 8.47 -15.00 2.15
C TYR A 36 9.92 -14.72 2.58
N GLY A 37 10.10 -13.91 3.63
CA GLY A 37 11.43 -13.53 4.13
C GLY A 37 11.87 -14.30 5.37
N ASN A 38 10.94 -14.90 6.11
CA ASN A 38 11.21 -15.56 7.38
C ASN A 38 10.52 -16.95 7.47
N ASP A 39 11.07 -17.85 8.28
CA ASP A 39 10.49 -19.18 8.55
C ASP A 39 9.09 -19.08 9.15
N HIS A 40 8.86 -18.08 10.01
CA HIS A 40 7.53 -17.80 10.56
C HIS A 40 6.55 -17.31 9.50
N GLU A 41 7.02 -16.55 8.51
CA GLU A 41 6.20 -16.10 7.38
C GLU A 41 5.87 -17.27 6.47
N ARG A 42 6.85 -18.13 6.16
CA ARG A 42 6.65 -19.39 5.42
C ARG A 42 5.59 -20.26 6.10
N ASP A 43 5.72 -20.48 7.41
CA ASP A 43 4.78 -21.31 8.17
C ASP A 43 3.38 -20.70 8.23
N SER A 44 3.29 -19.39 8.44
CA SER A 44 2.01 -18.67 8.47
C SER A 44 1.32 -18.68 7.12
N LEU A 45 2.07 -18.43 6.05
CA LEU A 45 1.56 -18.40 4.68
C LEU A 45 1.15 -19.79 4.21
N SER A 46 1.95 -20.81 4.50
CA SER A 46 1.58 -22.20 4.22
C SER A 46 0.32 -22.62 4.97
N ALA A 47 0.14 -22.23 6.23
CA ALA A 47 -1.07 -22.54 7.00
C ALA A 47 -2.31 -21.86 6.41
N ALA A 48 -2.19 -20.59 5.99
CA ALA A 48 -3.27 -19.85 5.34
C ALA A 48 -3.66 -20.46 3.98
N LEU A 49 -2.68 -20.82 3.15
CA LEU A 49 -2.93 -21.46 1.85
C LEU A 49 -3.58 -22.84 2.01
N ASP A 50 -3.20 -23.60 3.03
CA ASP A 50 -3.79 -24.91 3.28
C ASP A 50 -5.24 -24.81 3.74
N ALA A 51 -5.54 -23.86 4.63
CA ALA A 51 -6.90 -23.54 5.03
C ALA A 51 -7.75 -23.13 3.82
N TYR A 52 -7.20 -22.27 2.96
CA TYR A 52 -7.88 -21.85 1.73
C TYR A 52 -8.20 -23.02 0.82
N ARG A 53 -7.24 -23.92 0.55
CA ARG A 53 -7.47 -25.12 -0.27
C ARG A 53 -8.58 -26.01 0.29
N PHE A 54 -8.62 -26.17 1.62
CA PHE A 54 -9.65 -26.97 2.29
C PHE A 54 -11.06 -26.41 2.14
N TYR A 55 -11.23 -25.08 2.25
CA TYR A 55 -12.54 -24.44 2.15
C TYR A 55 -12.96 -24.10 0.71
N ARG A 56 -12.00 -23.96 -0.23
CA ARG A 56 -12.27 -23.59 -1.63
C ARG A 56 -13.31 -24.48 -2.29
N GLN A 57 -13.17 -25.80 -2.17
CA GLN A 57 -14.11 -26.74 -2.80
C GLN A 57 -15.51 -26.64 -2.19
N LYS A 58 -15.60 -26.36 -0.88
CA LYS A 58 -16.87 -26.15 -0.18
C LYS A 58 -17.55 -24.89 -0.67
N PHE A 59 -16.81 -23.79 -0.82
CA PHE A 59 -17.35 -22.52 -1.32
C PHE A 59 -17.84 -22.62 -2.76
N ILE A 60 -17.07 -23.23 -3.67
CA ILE A 60 -17.51 -23.43 -5.07
C ILE A 60 -18.80 -24.26 -5.15
N THR A 61 -18.93 -25.29 -4.30
CA THR A 61 -20.13 -26.12 -4.27
C THR A 61 -21.36 -25.33 -3.81
N ILE A 62 -21.16 -24.41 -2.86
CA ILE A 62 -22.22 -23.68 -2.21
C ILE A 62 -22.63 -22.44 -3.02
N GLU A 63 -21.69 -21.78 -3.69
CA GLU A 63 -21.97 -20.72 -4.67
C GLU A 63 -22.96 -21.19 -5.75
N LYS A 64 -22.93 -22.47 -6.13
CA LYS A 64 -23.90 -23.04 -7.08
C LYS A 64 -25.27 -23.34 -6.48
N ARG A 65 -25.38 -23.48 -5.16
CA ARG A 65 -26.61 -23.87 -4.46
C ARG A 65 -27.40 -22.68 -3.89
N ILE A 66 -26.77 -21.52 -3.76
CA ILE A 66 -27.40 -20.33 -3.20
C ILE A 66 -28.17 -19.58 -4.31
N PRO A 67 -29.43 -19.18 -4.08
CA PRO A 67 -30.18 -18.32 -5.00
C PRO A 67 -29.51 -16.94 -5.19
N ALA A 68 -29.66 -16.33 -6.36
CA ALA A 68 -29.15 -14.99 -6.60
C ALA A 68 -29.81 -13.98 -5.65
N GLY A 69 -29.00 -13.19 -4.93
CA GLY A 69 -29.47 -12.15 -3.99
C GLY A 69 -28.91 -12.24 -2.57
N TYR A 70 -28.22 -13.33 -2.21
CA TYR A 70 -27.55 -13.47 -0.90
C TYR A 70 -26.10 -13.01 -0.94
N ASP A 71 -25.64 -12.35 0.13
CA ASP A 71 -24.23 -12.00 0.30
C ASP A 71 -23.39 -13.26 0.53
N LEU A 72 -22.55 -13.59 -0.47
CA LEU A 72 -21.68 -14.75 -0.47
C LEU A 72 -20.74 -14.76 0.73
N ASP A 73 -20.32 -13.61 1.23
CA ASP A 73 -19.35 -13.53 2.33
C ASP A 73 -19.99 -13.86 3.67
N ILE A 74 -21.25 -13.48 3.90
CA ILE A 74 -22.02 -13.90 5.07
C ILE A 74 -22.21 -15.42 5.04
N VAL A 75 -22.52 -15.97 3.86
CA VAL A 75 -22.73 -17.41 3.71
C VAL A 75 -21.43 -18.19 3.92
N ARG A 76 -20.33 -17.76 3.30
CA ARG A 76 -18.98 -18.31 3.53
C ARG A 76 -18.60 -18.29 5.01
N ALA A 77 -18.88 -17.19 5.70
CA ALA A 77 -18.62 -17.08 7.13
C ALA A 77 -19.49 -18.02 7.98
N GLY A 78 -20.76 -18.22 7.61
CA GLY A 78 -21.65 -19.19 8.25
C GLY A 78 -21.16 -20.65 8.07
N ILE A 79 -20.66 -20.98 6.89
CA ILE A 79 -20.11 -22.32 6.60
C ILE A 79 -18.84 -22.59 7.40
N ILE A 80 -17.97 -21.59 7.53
CA ILE A 80 -16.78 -21.70 8.40
C ILE A 80 -17.21 -21.94 9.85
N ARG A 81 -18.36 -21.37 10.27
CA ARG A 81 -18.99 -21.60 11.58
C ARG A 81 -19.70 -22.93 11.76
N GLY A 82 -19.81 -23.73 10.70
CA GLY A 82 -20.42 -25.05 10.74
C GLY A 82 -21.94 -25.06 10.54
N TYR A 83 -22.55 -23.94 10.14
CA TYR A 83 -23.96 -23.88 9.78
C TYR A 83 -24.21 -24.52 8.41
N SER A 84 -25.37 -25.14 8.24
CA SER A 84 -25.79 -25.65 6.93
C SER A 84 -26.22 -24.48 6.02
N PRO A 85 -26.08 -24.60 4.69
CA PRO A 85 -26.51 -23.55 3.77
C PRO A 85 -28.00 -23.21 3.91
N GLU A 86 -28.84 -24.19 4.28
CA GLU A 86 -30.27 -23.99 4.52
C GLU A 86 -30.54 -23.16 5.79
N GLN A 87 -29.80 -23.41 6.87
CA GLN A 87 -29.89 -22.62 8.11
C GLN A 87 -29.46 -21.17 7.90
N ILE A 88 -28.44 -20.95 7.07
CA ILE A 88 -27.97 -19.60 6.75
C ILE A 88 -29.03 -18.83 5.95
N ILE A 89 -29.73 -19.51 5.02
CA ILE A 89 -30.81 -18.91 4.24
C ILE A 89 -32.02 -18.59 5.13
N SER A 90 -32.33 -19.40 6.14
CA SER A 90 -33.43 -19.16 7.09
C SER A 90 -33.13 -18.07 8.12
N ASP A 91 -31.89 -17.97 8.57
CA ASP A 91 -31.51 -17.07 9.67
C ASP A 91 -31.18 -15.63 9.20
N ILE A 92 -31.08 -15.37 7.88
CA ILE A 92 -30.76 -14.05 7.29
C ILE A 92 -32.00 -13.13 7.12
N VAL A 93 -33.06 -13.32 7.94
CA VAL A 93 -33.94 -12.19 8.30
C VAL A 93 -33.75 -11.77 9.76
N PRO A 94 -32.65 -11.10 10.12
CA PRO A 94 -32.62 -10.19 11.25
C PRO A 94 -32.87 -8.77 10.74
N SER A 95 -34.07 -8.27 11.05
CA SER A 95 -34.38 -6.84 11.04
C SER A 95 -33.27 -6.05 11.75
N ALA A 96 -32.84 -4.98 11.11
CA ALA A 96 -31.90 -4.01 11.65
C ALA A 96 -32.44 -3.39 12.96
N SER A 97 -32.01 -3.89 14.12
CA SER A 97 -31.94 -3.16 15.39
C SER A 97 -31.31 -4.07 16.44
N GLY A 98 -30.07 -3.75 16.82
CA GLY A 98 -29.33 -4.51 17.83
C GLY A 98 -28.74 -3.59 18.89
N TYR A 99 -29.60 -3.01 19.74
CA TYR A 99 -29.22 -2.54 21.07
C TYR A 99 -30.35 -2.79 22.08
N SER A 100 -29.93 -3.02 23.34
CA SER A 100 -30.68 -3.29 24.57
C SER A 100 -31.23 -4.71 24.75
N SER A 101 -30.67 -5.54 25.64
CA SER A 101 -30.63 -5.46 27.12
C SER A 101 -31.93 -5.94 27.79
N VAL A 102 -31.78 -7.10 28.45
CA VAL A 102 -32.45 -7.63 29.67
C VAL A 102 -33.98 -7.81 29.68
N SER A 103 -34.41 -9.06 29.89
CA SER A 103 -35.45 -9.45 30.87
C SER A 103 -35.50 -10.99 30.94
N ALA A 104 -34.87 -11.66 31.90
CA ALA A 104 -35.44 -11.93 33.22
C ALA A 104 -36.76 -11.18 33.48
N SER A 105 -37.87 -11.90 33.35
CA SER A 105 -39.16 -11.50 33.91
C SER A 105 -39.73 -12.68 34.69
N ALA A 106 -39.85 -12.45 35.98
CA ALA A 106 -40.71 -13.19 36.88
C ALA A 106 -42.02 -12.40 37.08
N ASN A 107 -43.08 -13.15 37.40
CA ASN A 107 -44.38 -12.80 37.98
C ASN A 107 -45.59 -12.51 37.09
N SER A 108 -46.55 -13.43 37.14
CA SER A 108 -47.84 -13.26 37.86
C SER A 108 -48.49 -14.64 38.06
N VAL A 109 -48.51 -15.15 39.30
CA VAL A 109 -49.68 -15.28 40.19
C VAL A 109 -50.93 -15.84 39.52
N SER A 110 -51.26 -17.09 39.84
CA SER A 110 -52.66 -17.48 40.09
C SER A 110 -52.70 -18.27 41.39
N ALA A 111 -53.28 -17.61 42.39
CA ALA A 111 -53.69 -18.20 43.65
C ALA A 111 -54.78 -19.24 43.39
N ASN A 112 -54.71 -20.36 44.11
CA ASN A 112 -55.87 -21.18 44.45
C ASN A 112 -55.62 -21.78 45.84
N SER A 113 -56.03 -21.02 46.85
CA SER A 113 -56.39 -21.54 48.16
C SER A 113 -57.88 -21.25 48.34
N ALA A 114 -58.69 -22.28 48.51
CA ALA A 114 -59.62 -22.41 49.63
C ALA A 114 -60.60 -23.57 49.45
N ALA A 115 -60.78 -24.29 50.56
CA ALA A 115 -62.01 -24.92 51.03
C ALA A 115 -62.47 -26.24 50.38
N SER A 116 -62.19 -27.33 51.09
CA SER A 116 -63.27 -28.24 51.48
C SER A 116 -63.03 -28.77 52.89
N SER A 117 -63.76 -28.19 53.82
CA SER A 117 -64.08 -28.73 55.13
C SER A 117 -64.89 -30.00 54.96
N VAL A 118 -64.42 -31.11 55.57
CA VAL A 118 -65.32 -32.20 55.95
C VAL A 118 -65.08 -32.50 57.42
N THR A 119 -66.21 -32.41 58.10
CA THR A 119 -66.53 -32.51 59.51
C THR A 119 -65.98 -33.75 60.21
N ASP A 120 -65.50 -33.49 61.42
CA ASP A 120 -65.54 -34.35 62.59
C ASP A 120 -66.95 -34.93 62.81
N ALA A 121 -67.04 -36.23 63.16
CA ALA A 121 -67.89 -36.78 64.24
C ALA A 121 -68.26 -38.28 64.05
N VAL A 122 -68.00 -39.06 65.12
CA VAL A 122 -68.63 -40.32 65.61
C VAL A 122 -68.39 -41.59 64.74
N VAL A 123 -67.94 -42.76 65.24
CA VAL A 123 -68.53 -43.56 66.33
C VAL A 123 -67.50 -44.49 66.99
N SER A 124 -67.63 -44.60 68.31
CA SER A 124 -67.08 -45.58 69.24
C SER A 124 -67.46 -47.03 68.94
N ASP A 125 -66.50 -47.96 69.01
CA ASP A 125 -66.56 -49.15 69.87
C ASP A 125 -65.49 -50.16 69.45
N ALA A 126 -64.54 -50.41 70.35
CA ALA A 126 -63.83 -51.69 70.46
C ALA A 126 -63.04 -51.68 71.77
N ALA A 127 -63.77 -51.63 72.89
CA ALA A 127 -63.24 -52.09 74.16
C ALA A 127 -62.99 -53.61 74.05
N GLY A 128 -61.77 -54.01 73.71
CA GLY A 128 -61.42 -55.43 73.70
C GLY A 128 -60.26 -55.86 72.80
N LEU A 129 -59.10 -55.21 72.87
CA LEU A 129 -57.77 -55.77 72.54
C LEU A 129 -56.71 -54.69 72.89
N GLY A 130 -56.30 -54.70 74.15
CA GLY A 130 -55.51 -53.65 74.78
C GLY A 130 -54.04 -53.59 74.36
N SER A 131 -53.47 -52.41 74.60
CA SER A 131 -52.03 -52.12 74.74
C SER A 131 -51.16 -52.19 73.47
N ALA A 132 -51.24 -53.24 72.64
CA ALA A 132 -50.31 -53.45 71.53
C ALA A 132 -50.47 -52.44 70.37
N SER A 133 -51.71 -52.12 69.98
CA SER A 133 -51.96 -51.13 68.92
C SER A 133 -51.67 -49.70 69.39
N ALA A 134 -51.94 -49.38 70.65
CA ALA A 134 -51.65 -48.07 71.24
C ALA A 134 -50.14 -47.80 71.41
N LEU A 135 -49.37 -48.84 71.74
CA LEU A 135 -47.91 -48.79 71.74
C LEU A 135 -47.35 -48.58 70.34
N ARG A 136 -47.95 -49.22 69.31
CA ARG A 136 -47.53 -49.07 67.91
C ARG A 136 -47.83 -47.68 67.36
N THR A 137 -48.99 -47.10 67.67
CA THR A 137 -49.32 -45.73 67.30
C THR A 137 -48.39 -44.73 67.99
N ALA A 138 -48.09 -44.92 69.29
CA ALA A 138 -47.14 -44.08 70.00
C ALA A 138 -45.70 -44.16 69.44
N GLN A 139 -45.25 -45.36 69.04
CA GLN A 139 -43.95 -45.53 68.37
C GLN A 139 -43.90 -44.82 67.01
N LEU A 140 -44.96 -44.92 66.22
CA LEU A 140 -45.04 -44.24 64.92
C LEU A 140 -45.13 -42.72 65.08
N GLU A 141 -45.86 -42.23 66.08
CA GLU A 141 -45.91 -40.80 66.44
C GLU A 141 -44.54 -40.29 66.88
N GLY A 142 -43.78 -41.08 67.65
CA GLY A 142 -42.39 -40.80 68.00
C GLY A 142 -41.48 -40.70 66.77
N MET A 143 -41.55 -41.69 65.88
CA MET A 143 -40.80 -41.67 64.62
C MET A 143 -41.18 -40.48 63.72
N ILE A 144 -42.46 -40.13 63.64
CA ILE A 144 -42.93 -38.97 62.87
C ILE A 144 -42.37 -37.67 63.47
N LYS A 145 -42.27 -37.58 64.80
CA LYS A 145 -41.67 -36.44 65.48
C LYS A 145 -40.17 -36.32 65.20
N ASP A 146 -39.44 -37.44 65.25
CA ASP A 146 -38.00 -37.46 64.94
C ASP A 146 -37.73 -37.11 63.47
N LEU A 147 -38.55 -37.64 62.55
CA LEU A 147 -38.48 -37.30 61.14
C LEU A 147 -38.79 -35.81 60.88
N ARG A 148 -39.76 -35.22 61.60
CA ARG A 148 -40.04 -33.78 61.52
C ARG A 148 -38.86 -32.95 62.01
N ASN A 149 -38.24 -33.33 63.12
CA ASN A 149 -37.04 -32.66 63.64
C ASN A 149 -35.89 -32.73 62.62
N HIS A 150 -35.64 -33.92 62.05
CA HIS A 150 -34.63 -34.07 60.99
C HIS A 150 -34.94 -33.23 59.75
N LEU A 151 -36.21 -33.16 59.33
CA LEU A 151 -36.61 -32.29 58.22
C LEU A 151 -36.37 -30.81 58.52
N ASP A 152 -36.62 -30.37 59.75
CA ASP A 152 -36.38 -28.99 60.15
C ASP A 152 -34.88 -28.67 60.24
N ASP A 153 -34.05 -29.62 60.69
CA ASP A 153 -32.60 -29.45 60.73
C ASP A 153 -31.99 -29.44 59.32
N ILE A 154 -32.42 -30.32 58.41
CA ILE A 154 -32.03 -30.29 57.00
C ILE A 154 -32.45 -28.97 56.35
N ARG A 155 -33.64 -28.45 56.67
CA ARG A 155 -34.10 -27.15 56.17
C ARG A 155 -33.21 -26.02 56.66
N LYS A 156 -32.81 -26.01 57.95
CA LYS A 156 -31.87 -25.01 58.48
C LYS A 156 -30.52 -25.08 57.75
N GLU A 157 -29.96 -26.28 57.61
CA GLU A 157 -28.71 -26.47 56.86
C GLU A 157 -28.82 -25.98 55.42
N LEU A 158 -29.94 -26.26 54.75
CA LEU A 158 -30.20 -25.75 53.40
C LEU A 158 -30.18 -24.22 53.38
N THR A 159 -30.86 -23.56 54.32
CA THR A 159 -30.88 -22.09 54.38
C THR A 159 -29.52 -21.48 54.67
N GLU A 160 -28.72 -22.10 55.54
CA GLU A 160 -27.35 -21.68 55.84
C GLU A 160 -26.44 -21.83 54.61
N LYS A 161 -26.54 -22.97 53.93
CA LYS A 161 -25.79 -23.23 52.70
C LYS A 161 -26.24 -22.32 51.56
N GLU A 162 -27.52 -22.00 51.44
CA GLU A 162 -28.01 -21.01 50.47
C GLU A 162 -27.49 -19.60 50.78
N ALA A 163 -27.43 -19.21 52.05
CA ALA A 163 -26.83 -17.94 52.46
C ALA A 163 -25.33 -17.88 52.15
N GLU A 164 -24.60 -18.97 52.41
CA GLU A 164 -23.18 -19.14 52.07
C GLU A 164 -22.94 -19.08 50.56
N ILE A 165 -23.77 -19.78 49.78
CA ILE A 165 -23.72 -19.72 48.31
C ILE A 165 -23.97 -18.29 47.82
N ASN A 166 -24.91 -17.57 48.43
CA ASN A 166 -25.22 -16.20 48.04
C ASN A 166 -24.09 -15.22 48.40
N SER A 167 -23.41 -15.38 49.53
CA SER A 167 -22.26 -14.56 49.90
C SER A 167 -21.06 -14.82 48.97
N LEU A 168 -20.77 -16.09 48.69
CA LEU A 168 -19.72 -16.49 47.75
C LEU A 168 -20.03 -16.00 46.32
N LYS A 169 -21.28 -16.06 45.88
CA LYS A 169 -21.71 -15.49 44.58
C LYS A 169 -21.49 -13.99 44.51
N LYS A 170 -21.78 -13.26 45.60
CA LYS A 170 -21.54 -11.81 45.68
C LYS A 170 -20.04 -11.50 45.62
N GLN A 171 -19.22 -12.19 46.39
CA GLN A 171 -17.75 -12.02 46.34
C GLN A 171 -17.18 -12.35 44.95
N LEU A 172 -17.67 -13.42 44.31
CA LEU A 172 -17.28 -13.76 42.96
C LEU A 172 -17.70 -12.68 41.94
N SER A 173 -18.86 -12.05 42.15
CA SER A 173 -19.33 -10.96 41.29
C SER A 173 -18.47 -9.71 41.42
N SER A 174 -18.09 -9.30 42.64
CA SER A 174 -17.21 -8.14 42.86
C SER A 174 -15.79 -8.40 42.35
N GLU A 175 -15.24 -9.59 42.56
CA GLU A 175 -13.94 -9.92 41.97
C GLU A 175 -13.97 -9.91 40.43
N ARG A 176 -15.10 -10.33 39.84
CA ARG A 176 -15.27 -10.31 38.39
C ARG A 176 -15.35 -8.88 37.85
N THR A 177 -16.03 -7.96 38.53
CA THR A 177 -16.09 -6.55 38.14
C THR A 177 -14.71 -5.91 38.25
N ASP A 178 -13.98 -6.11 39.35
CA ASP A 178 -12.65 -5.52 39.54
C ASP A 178 -11.64 -6.03 38.51
N ARG A 179 -11.68 -7.35 38.22
CA ARG A 179 -10.84 -7.94 37.16
C ARG A 179 -11.22 -7.40 35.78
N PHE A 180 -12.49 -7.11 35.54
CA PHE A 180 -12.94 -6.54 34.28
C PHE A 180 -12.45 -5.09 34.13
N GLU A 181 -12.56 -4.28 35.18
CA GLU A 181 -12.07 -2.89 35.21
C GLU A 181 -10.56 -2.84 34.98
N LYS A 182 -9.78 -3.63 35.72
CA LYS A 182 -8.32 -3.72 35.52
C LYS A 182 -7.95 -4.15 34.10
N ARG A 183 -8.70 -5.05 33.47
CA ARG A 183 -8.47 -5.42 32.06
C ARG A 183 -8.79 -4.27 31.12
N LYS A 184 -9.83 -3.50 31.38
CA LYS A 184 -10.21 -2.33 30.58
C LYS A 184 -9.13 -1.25 30.68
N GLU A 185 -8.65 -0.96 31.88
CA GLU A 185 -7.54 -0.05 32.13
C GLU A 185 -6.27 -0.50 31.41
N ASN A 186 -5.88 -1.76 31.58
CA ASN A 186 -4.68 -2.30 30.92
C ASN A 186 -4.78 -2.27 29.39
N ARG A 187 -5.98 -2.44 28.82
CA ARG A 187 -6.20 -2.26 27.37
C ARG A 187 -5.99 -0.81 26.95
N LEU A 188 -6.56 0.13 27.70
CA LEU A 188 -6.41 1.55 27.41
C LEU A 188 -4.93 1.97 27.51
N ILE A 189 -4.22 1.52 28.54
CA ILE A 189 -2.78 1.77 28.70
C ILE A 189 -2.01 1.21 27.49
N ALA A 190 -2.27 -0.04 27.09
CA ALA A 190 -1.61 -0.63 25.93
C ALA A 190 -1.88 0.13 24.62
N GLU A 191 -3.12 0.62 24.41
CA GLU A 191 -3.45 1.47 23.27
C GLU A 191 -2.68 2.79 23.30
N ARG A 192 -2.59 3.44 24.47
CA ARG A 192 -1.81 4.67 24.63
C ARG A 192 -0.31 4.44 24.45
N ASP A 193 0.22 3.35 24.96
CA ASP A 193 1.64 2.99 24.77
C ASP A 193 1.95 2.77 23.28
N ASN A 194 1.06 2.09 22.55
CA ASN A 194 1.21 1.93 21.10
C ASN A 194 1.18 3.29 20.37
N GLN A 195 0.27 4.19 20.77
CA GLN A 195 0.24 5.55 20.24
C GLN A 195 1.55 6.30 20.56
N ILE A 196 2.05 6.24 21.79
CA ILE A 196 3.32 6.85 22.20
C ILE A 196 4.48 6.31 21.35
N ILE A 197 4.56 5.00 21.12
CA ILE A 197 5.59 4.39 20.28
C ILE A 197 5.51 4.93 18.84
N SER A 198 4.31 5.02 18.28
CA SER A 198 4.10 5.53 16.92
C SER A 198 4.52 7.00 16.79
N VAL A 199 4.12 7.85 17.74
CA VAL A 199 4.46 9.28 17.78
C VAL A 199 5.96 9.46 17.97
N LYS A 200 6.60 8.72 18.89
CA LYS A 200 8.05 8.75 19.06
C LYS A 200 8.80 8.36 17.78
N LYS A 201 8.28 7.39 17.02
CA LYS A 201 8.88 6.98 15.73
C LYS A 201 8.79 8.10 14.69
N LEU A 202 7.64 8.78 14.61
CA LEU A 202 7.46 9.93 13.71
C LEU A 202 8.36 11.09 14.10
N LEU A 203 8.43 11.42 15.39
CA LEU A 203 9.31 12.47 15.91
C LEU A 203 10.78 12.20 15.53
N ARG A 204 11.27 10.97 15.73
CA ARG A 204 12.63 10.59 15.33
C ARG A 204 12.89 10.72 13.83
N LYS A 205 11.90 10.43 12.97
CA LYS A 205 12.02 10.62 11.53
C LYS A 205 12.12 12.11 11.19
N GLN A 206 11.19 12.91 11.71
CA GLN A 206 11.17 14.36 11.49
C GLN A 206 12.43 15.04 12.03
N GLU A 207 12.96 14.65 13.18
CA GLU A 207 14.22 15.18 13.70
C GLU A 207 15.43 14.80 12.83
N ARG A 208 15.42 13.63 12.19
CA ARG A 208 16.48 13.26 11.24
C ARG A 208 16.38 14.09 9.97
N GLU A 209 15.17 14.30 9.47
CA GLU A 209 14.92 15.18 8.32
C GLU A 209 15.32 16.62 8.63
N ASN A 210 14.90 17.17 9.77
CA ASN A 210 15.31 18.50 10.21
C ASN A 210 16.83 18.61 10.36
N ARG A 211 17.50 17.60 10.93
CA ARG A 211 18.97 17.59 10.99
C ARG A 211 19.62 17.57 9.61
N ARG A 212 19.07 16.81 8.65
CA ARG A 212 19.56 16.78 7.26
C ARG A 212 19.36 18.14 6.58
N LEU A 213 18.17 18.72 6.70
CA LEU A 213 17.86 20.03 6.13
C LEU A 213 18.69 21.15 6.74
N ARG A 214 18.90 21.15 8.06
CA ARG A 214 19.78 22.11 8.73
C ARG A 214 21.22 22.04 8.22
N ARG A 215 21.78 20.83 8.09
CA ARG A 215 23.11 20.64 7.49
C ARG A 215 23.15 21.09 6.03
N LYS A 216 22.07 20.87 5.27
CA LYS A 216 21.96 21.37 3.89
C LYS A 216 21.98 22.90 3.86
N ILE A 217 21.20 23.55 4.73
CA ILE A 217 21.17 25.01 4.86
C ILE A 217 22.53 25.55 5.30
N GLU A 218 23.21 24.90 6.23
CA GLU A 218 24.55 25.30 6.70
C GLU A 218 25.56 25.27 5.54
N ARG A 219 25.60 24.18 4.76
CA ARG A 219 26.43 24.09 3.55
C ARG A 219 26.08 25.16 2.50
N LEU A 220 24.80 25.46 2.33
CA LEU A 220 24.34 26.51 1.40
C LEU A 220 24.72 27.91 1.90
N LYS A 221 24.75 28.14 3.22
CA LYS A 221 25.20 29.41 3.80
C LYS A 221 26.71 29.58 3.64
N GLU A 222 27.49 28.55 3.96
CA GLU A 222 28.94 28.54 3.70
C GLU A 222 29.23 28.84 2.22
N PHE A 223 28.45 28.27 1.30
CA PHE A 223 28.55 28.56 -0.13
C PHE A 223 28.26 30.03 -0.48
N ASN A 224 27.21 30.63 0.10
CA ASN A 224 26.85 32.01 -0.18
C ASN A 224 27.85 33.01 0.45
N GLU A 225 28.32 32.74 1.67
CA GLU A 225 29.32 33.59 2.35
C GLU A 225 30.65 33.64 1.58
N ASP A 226 31.08 32.52 0.99
CA ASP A 226 32.25 32.46 0.10
C ASP A 226 31.99 33.17 -1.27
N SER A 227 30.72 33.35 -1.67
CA SER A 227 30.32 34.00 -2.93
C SER A 227 30.17 35.53 -2.83
N ASP A 228 30.03 36.08 -1.63
CA ASP A 228 29.87 37.53 -1.39
C ASP A 228 31.16 38.34 -1.58
N SER A 229 32.30 37.67 -1.82
CA SER A 229 33.54 38.34 -2.20
C SER A 229 33.46 38.78 -3.67
N ALA A 230 33.11 40.05 -3.89
CA ALA A 230 32.77 40.67 -5.18
C ALA A 230 33.75 40.48 -6.37
N ALA A 231 34.92 39.87 -6.16
CA ALA A 231 35.92 39.56 -7.17
C ALA A 231 35.84 38.13 -7.75
N CYS A 232 35.03 37.24 -7.14
CA CYS A 232 34.97 35.82 -7.48
C CYS A 232 33.52 35.39 -7.82
N ILE A 233 33.36 34.62 -8.89
CA ILE A 233 32.09 33.98 -9.25
C ILE A 233 32.12 32.54 -8.73
N PRO A 234 31.09 32.07 -8.01
CA PRO A 234 31.01 30.68 -7.60
C PRO A 234 30.82 29.75 -8.80
N VAL A 235 31.54 28.64 -8.79
CA VAL A 235 31.50 27.58 -9.79
C VAL A 235 31.08 26.29 -9.11
N LYS A 236 30.24 25.50 -9.77
CA LYS A 236 29.81 24.20 -9.28
C LYS A 236 30.66 23.11 -9.92
N VAL A 237 31.25 22.28 -9.09
CA VAL A 237 32.23 21.29 -9.52
C VAL A 237 31.59 19.91 -9.57
N LEU A 238 31.57 19.32 -10.75
CA LEU A 238 31.08 17.96 -11.02
C LEU A 238 32.25 16.99 -11.11
N SER A 239 32.08 15.76 -10.65
CA SER A 239 33.08 14.71 -10.86
C SER A 239 33.11 14.25 -12.32
N ALA A 240 31.94 14.05 -12.92
CA ALA A 240 31.73 13.70 -14.30
C ALA A 240 30.48 14.38 -14.85
N LEU A 241 30.50 14.70 -16.15
CA LEU A 241 29.36 15.33 -16.82
C LEU A 241 28.26 14.31 -17.17
N THR A 242 27.63 13.71 -16.16
CA THR A 242 26.49 12.79 -16.32
C THR A 242 25.19 13.41 -15.83
N LYS A 243 24.04 12.93 -16.32
CA LYS A 243 22.72 13.40 -15.86
C LYS A 243 22.49 13.11 -14.37
N GLU A 244 22.99 11.98 -13.88
CA GLU A 244 22.84 11.57 -12.48
C GLU A 244 23.56 12.55 -11.55
N GLU A 245 24.83 12.86 -11.84
CA GLU A 245 25.61 13.79 -11.02
C GLU A 245 25.08 15.21 -11.08
N LEU A 246 24.56 15.63 -12.25
CA LEU A 246 23.95 16.95 -12.40
C LEU A 246 22.67 17.07 -11.55
N LYS A 247 21.87 16.00 -11.50
CA LYS A 247 20.69 15.92 -10.64
C LYS A 247 21.05 15.86 -9.15
N GLU A 248 22.08 15.09 -8.79
CA GLU A 248 22.58 15.06 -7.41
C GLU A 248 23.07 16.46 -6.97
N MET A 249 23.73 17.20 -7.85
CA MET A 249 24.12 18.57 -7.56
C MET A 249 22.92 19.52 -7.44
N ASP A 250 21.91 19.38 -8.29
CA ASP A 250 20.68 20.16 -8.16
C ASP A 250 19.97 19.86 -6.82
N ASP A 251 19.93 18.58 -6.43
CA ASP A 251 19.40 18.15 -5.14
C ASP A 251 20.22 18.64 -3.95
N GLU A 252 21.51 18.94 -4.10
CA GLU A 252 22.38 19.40 -3.00
C GLU A 252 22.53 20.93 -2.93
N LEU A 253 22.86 21.56 -4.05
CA LEU A 253 23.19 22.98 -4.16
C LEU A 253 22.12 23.79 -4.91
N GLY A 254 21.33 23.14 -5.77
CA GLY A 254 20.28 23.77 -6.60
C GLY A 254 20.86 24.57 -7.74
N ILE A 255 20.73 24.14 -8.99
CA ILE A 255 21.28 24.82 -10.18
C ILE A 255 20.35 25.96 -10.56
N ARG A 256 20.90 27.19 -10.59
CA ARG A 256 20.17 28.40 -10.93
C ARG A 256 20.64 28.94 -12.28
N GLU A 257 19.77 29.74 -12.88
CA GLU A 257 20.12 30.50 -14.07
C GLU A 257 21.35 31.36 -13.81
N GLY A 258 22.35 31.23 -14.69
CA GLY A 258 23.58 32.00 -14.58
C GLY A 258 24.73 31.33 -13.81
N ASP A 259 24.55 30.11 -13.30
CA ASP A 259 25.62 29.36 -12.66
C ASP A 259 26.69 28.90 -13.65
N ILE A 260 27.92 28.68 -13.17
CA ILE A 260 29.03 28.13 -13.96
C ILE A 260 29.29 26.70 -13.49
N ILE A 261 29.47 25.77 -14.42
CA ILE A 261 29.69 24.35 -14.10
C ILE A 261 31.08 23.91 -14.58
N TYR A 262 31.81 23.23 -13.71
CA TYR A 262 33.14 22.69 -13.97
C TYR A 262 33.14 21.17 -13.76
N PRO A 263 32.94 20.35 -14.82
CA PRO A 263 33.15 18.92 -14.74
C PRO A 263 34.65 18.58 -14.76
N VAL A 264 35.11 17.81 -13.75
CA VAL A 264 36.48 17.28 -13.68
C VAL A 264 36.71 16.23 -14.76
N ARG A 265 35.70 15.43 -15.09
CA ARG A 265 35.73 14.45 -16.18
C ARG A 265 34.62 14.71 -17.17
N THR A 266 34.95 14.63 -18.46
CA THR A 266 33.98 14.77 -19.55
C THR A 266 33.51 13.42 -20.11
N ASP A 267 34.12 12.30 -19.71
CA ASP A 267 33.91 10.94 -20.26
C ASP A 267 32.51 10.30 -20.07
N GLY A 268 31.50 11.06 -19.65
CA GLY A 268 30.14 10.56 -19.36
C GLY A 268 29.02 11.38 -20.00
N TRP A 269 29.37 12.27 -20.93
CA TRP A 269 28.42 13.18 -21.53
C TRP A 269 27.45 12.47 -22.49
N GLY A 270 26.19 12.88 -22.44
CA GLY A 270 25.17 12.47 -23.41
C GLY A 270 24.21 13.63 -23.68
N ASN A 271 23.41 13.54 -24.74
CA ASN A 271 22.47 14.61 -25.12
C ASN A 271 21.54 15.02 -23.96
N ALA A 272 21.18 14.06 -23.09
CA ALA A 272 20.34 14.31 -21.93
C ALA A 272 21.03 15.16 -20.83
N ALA A 273 22.35 15.14 -20.75
CA ALA A 273 23.10 16.02 -19.85
C ALA A 273 23.17 17.43 -20.45
N VAL A 274 23.40 17.54 -21.76
CA VAL A 274 23.44 18.83 -22.48
C VAL A 274 22.07 19.52 -22.47
N SER A 275 20.99 18.77 -22.71
CA SER A 275 19.62 19.32 -22.63
C SER A 275 19.28 19.79 -21.22
N TYR A 276 19.73 19.08 -20.18
CA TYR A 276 19.51 19.53 -18.81
C TYR A 276 20.29 20.82 -18.49
N LEU A 277 21.47 21.00 -19.07
CA LEU A 277 22.24 22.25 -18.95
C LEU A 277 21.56 23.42 -19.67
N SER A 278 20.92 23.18 -20.82
CA SER A 278 20.17 24.22 -21.52
C SER A 278 18.87 24.56 -20.80
N ASP A 279 18.14 23.56 -20.30
CA ASP A 279 16.94 23.74 -19.46
C ASP A 279 17.24 24.54 -18.18
N SER A 280 18.44 24.39 -17.61
CA SER A 280 18.88 25.11 -16.41
C SER A 280 19.53 26.48 -16.68
N LEU A 281 19.63 26.90 -17.95
CA LEU A 281 20.19 28.19 -18.38
C LEU A 281 21.53 28.53 -17.72
N VAL A 282 22.45 27.57 -17.77
CA VAL A 282 23.81 27.67 -17.22
C VAL A 282 24.61 28.72 -18.02
N ARG A 283 25.39 29.57 -17.32
CA ARG A 283 26.16 30.66 -17.93
C ARG A 283 27.35 30.16 -18.74
N ALA A 284 28.05 29.14 -18.25
CA ALA A 284 29.17 28.53 -18.95
C ALA A 284 29.53 27.16 -18.36
N VAL A 285 30.11 26.32 -19.19
CA VAL A 285 30.78 25.08 -18.77
C VAL A 285 32.28 25.26 -18.95
N ILE A 286 33.04 25.03 -17.89
CA ILE A 286 34.51 25.05 -17.94
C ILE A 286 34.96 23.60 -18.05
N ALA A 287 35.53 23.20 -19.18
CA ALA A 287 36.07 21.83 -19.33
C ALA A 287 37.22 21.79 -20.34
N ASP A 288 38.18 20.91 -20.09
CA ASP A 288 39.21 20.57 -21.07
C ASP A 288 38.78 19.29 -21.77
N SER A 289 38.03 19.42 -22.87
CA SER A 289 37.67 18.30 -23.72
C SER A 289 38.05 18.59 -25.15
N LYS A 290 38.70 17.60 -25.78
CA LYS A 290 39.10 17.63 -27.20
C LYS A 290 38.06 16.98 -28.11
N ASP A 291 36.94 16.53 -27.55
CA ASP A 291 35.91 15.80 -28.28
C ASP A 291 35.07 16.75 -29.14
N MET A 292 35.28 16.73 -30.45
CA MET A 292 34.54 17.57 -31.41
C MET A 292 33.01 17.39 -31.35
N ARG A 293 32.53 16.18 -30.98
CA ARG A 293 31.10 15.91 -30.82
C ARG A 293 30.50 16.66 -29.62
N PHE A 294 31.24 16.73 -28.53
CA PHE A 294 30.84 17.44 -27.32
C PHE A 294 30.82 18.96 -27.57
N MET A 295 31.86 19.47 -28.24
CA MET A 295 31.93 20.87 -28.68
C MET A 295 30.70 21.27 -29.49
N ASN A 296 30.35 20.48 -30.51
CA ASN A 296 29.21 20.78 -31.37
C ASN A 296 27.88 20.71 -30.62
N ALA A 297 27.70 19.73 -29.72
CA ALA A 297 26.48 19.61 -28.91
C ALA A 297 26.26 20.83 -28.00
N LEU A 298 27.33 21.33 -27.36
CA LEU A 298 27.24 22.55 -26.55
C LEU A 298 27.03 23.81 -27.40
N ARG A 299 27.65 23.89 -28.59
CA ARG A 299 27.45 25.00 -29.53
C ARG A 299 26.02 25.07 -30.05
N ASP A 300 25.43 23.91 -30.36
CA ASP A 300 24.05 23.81 -30.82
C ASP A 300 23.06 24.29 -29.75
N GLU A 301 23.33 23.99 -28.48
CA GLU A 301 22.53 24.42 -27.32
C GLU A 301 22.94 25.81 -26.78
N ARG A 302 23.87 26.51 -27.45
CA ARG A 302 24.38 27.85 -27.08
C ARG A 302 25.01 27.96 -25.69
N ILE A 303 25.64 26.89 -25.22
CA ILE A 303 26.32 26.87 -23.93
C ILE A 303 27.81 27.18 -24.13
N PRO A 304 28.34 28.25 -23.51
CA PRO A 304 29.76 28.59 -23.58
C PRO A 304 30.64 27.48 -23.03
N LEU A 305 31.60 27.02 -23.83
CA LEU A 305 32.65 26.13 -23.36
C LEU A 305 33.95 26.92 -23.23
N ILE A 306 34.47 26.97 -22.01
CA ILE A 306 35.72 27.66 -21.68
C ILE A 306 36.76 26.63 -21.26
N ALA A 307 37.98 26.78 -21.78
CA ALA A 307 39.07 25.90 -21.44
C ALA A 307 39.58 26.19 -20.01
N VAL A 308 39.94 25.13 -19.29
CA VAL A 308 40.48 25.23 -17.92
C VAL A 308 41.78 26.05 -17.88
N SER A 309 42.55 26.05 -18.97
CA SER A 309 43.80 26.81 -19.11
C SER A 309 43.60 28.33 -19.13
N GLU A 310 42.42 28.81 -19.53
CA GLU A 310 42.12 30.25 -19.63
C GLU A 310 41.58 30.82 -18.32
N VAL A 311 41.02 29.96 -17.47
CA VAL A 311 40.31 30.35 -16.25
C VAL A 311 40.85 29.56 -15.07
N PHE A 312 41.57 30.24 -14.17
CA PHE A 312 42.06 29.63 -12.93
C PHE A 312 40.90 29.35 -11.97
N VAL A 313 40.45 28.10 -11.94
CA VAL A 313 39.42 27.60 -11.00
C VAL A 313 40.09 27.15 -9.70
N THR A 314 39.67 27.75 -8.57
CA THR A 314 40.05 27.23 -7.25
C THR A 314 38.96 26.29 -6.75
N VAL A 315 39.25 24.99 -6.69
CA VAL A 315 38.30 23.95 -6.30
C VAL A 315 38.33 23.73 -4.78
N ARG A 316 37.16 23.78 -4.14
CA ARG A 316 36.90 23.38 -2.75
C ARG A 316 35.78 22.34 -2.71
N GLY A 317 36.12 21.07 -2.92
CA GLY A 317 35.13 19.97 -2.94
C GLY A 317 34.20 20.06 -4.15
N ARG A 318 32.88 20.14 -3.90
CA ARG A 318 31.82 20.27 -4.93
C ARG A 318 31.56 21.71 -5.37
N THR A 319 32.27 22.66 -4.79
CA THR A 319 32.17 24.09 -5.09
C THR A 319 33.54 24.62 -5.47
N GLY A 320 33.60 25.65 -6.29
CA GLY A 320 34.82 26.32 -6.68
C GLY A 320 34.57 27.81 -6.84
N THR A 321 35.65 28.57 -6.98
CA THR A 321 35.59 30.00 -7.27
C THR A 321 36.45 30.32 -8.48
N VAL A 322 35.96 31.25 -9.30
CA VAL A 322 36.63 31.73 -10.51
C VAL A 322 36.73 33.25 -10.45
N LYS A 323 37.89 33.78 -10.83
CA LYS A 323 38.08 35.24 -10.97
C LYS A 323 37.20 35.77 -12.10
N ARG A 324 36.53 36.89 -11.85
CA ARG A 324 35.56 37.49 -12.77
C ARG A 324 36.18 37.95 -14.10
N GLU A 325 37.30 38.67 -14.05
CA GLU A 325 37.94 39.28 -15.23
C GLU A 325 38.33 38.25 -16.33
N PRO A 326 39.13 37.20 -16.06
CA PRO A 326 39.52 36.24 -17.10
C PRO A 326 38.32 35.46 -17.65
N PHE A 327 37.29 35.26 -16.82
CA PHE A 327 36.07 34.58 -17.25
C PHE A 327 35.23 35.42 -18.21
N GLU A 328 35.05 36.72 -17.92
CA GLU A 328 34.30 37.62 -18.80
C GLU A 328 35.01 37.82 -20.15
N GLU A 329 36.34 37.89 -20.17
CA GLU A 329 37.10 37.93 -21.42
C GLU A 329 36.94 36.64 -22.25
N ALA A 330 37.05 35.47 -21.63
CA ALA A 330 36.87 34.19 -22.30
C ALA A 330 35.45 34.05 -22.87
N LEU A 331 34.44 34.49 -22.11
CA LEU A 331 33.04 34.49 -22.54
C LEU A 331 32.84 35.39 -23.76
N ALA A 332 33.44 36.58 -23.78
CA ALA A 332 33.37 37.50 -24.91
C ALA A 332 34.01 36.91 -26.18
N ARG A 333 35.18 36.26 -26.05
CA ARG A 333 35.84 35.57 -27.18
C ARG A 333 34.97 34.45 -27.73
N TRP A 334 34.42 33.61 -26.86
CA TRP A 334 33.56 32.50 -27.29
C TRP A 334 32.30 32.98 -28.00
N ASN A 335 31.65 34.04 -27.50
CA ASN A 335 30.47 34.63 -28.16
C ASN A 335 30.81 35.13 -29.58
N ALA A 336 31.97 35.77 -29.76
CA ALA A 336 32.42 36.20 -31.09
C ALA A 336 32.62 35.01 -32.04
N GLU A 337 33.19 33.90 -31.55
CA GLU A 337 33.32 32.67 -32.32
C GLU A 337 31.98 32.01 -32.65
N GLN A 338 31.01 32.03 -31.73
CA GLN A 338 29.68 31.48 -31.99
C GLN A 338 28.96 32.22 -33.10
N GLU A 339 29.04 33.55 -33.12
CA GLU A 339 28.41 34.30 -34.20
C GLU A 339 29.00 33.94 -35.58
N VAL A 340 30.32 33.70 -35.64
CA VAL A 340 30.98 33.23 -36.86
C VAL A 340 30.47 31.84 -37.25
N TYR A 341 30.42 30.92 -36.29
CA TYR A 341 29.94 29.55 -36.50
C TYR A 341 28.48 29.51 -36.96
N GLU A 342 27.58 30.26 -36.31
CA GLU A 342 26.18 30.37 -36.73
C GLU A 342 26.04 30.97 -38.13
N ARG A 343 26.89 31.95 -38.48
CA ARG A 343 26.91 32.54 -39.83
C ARG A 343 27.33 31.51 -40.87
N GLU A 344 28.32 30.67 -40.58
CA GLU A 344 28.76 29.58 -41.47
C GLU A 344 27.71 28.47 -41.60
N LYS A 345 27.15 27.98 -40.48
CA LYS A 345 26.09 26.97 -40.48
C LYS A 345 24.84 27.45 -41.23
N ARG A 346 24.48 28.74 -41.10
CA ARG A 346 23.40 29.36 -41.90
C ARG A 346 23.71 29.37 -43.39
N LYS A 347 24.95 29.66 -43.79
CA LYS A 347 25.37 29.57 -45.21
C LYS A 347 25.28 28.14 -45.72
N GLU A 348 25.76 27.15 -44.97
CA GLU A 348 25.69 25.74 -45.35
C GLU A 348 24.25 25.24 -45.47
N MET A 349 23.37 25.61 -44.53
CA MET A 349 21.94 25.31 -44.61
C MET A 349 21.32 25.95 -45.86
N PHE A 350 21.65 27.21 -46.15
CA PHE A 350 21.17 27.86 -47.36
C PHE A 350 21.65 27.12 -48.63
N PHE A 351 22.92 26.72 -48.66
CA PHE A 351 23.46 25.95 -49.79
C PHE A 351 22.83 24.56 -49.92
N SER A 352 22.51 23.88 -48.81
CA SER A 352 21.84 22.58 -48.85
C SER A 352 20.41 22.71 -49.40
N ILE A 353 19.65 23.73 -48.96
CA ILE A 353 18.31 24.03 -49.49
C ILE A 353 18.38 24.34 -50.99
N VAL A 354 19.34 25.19 -51.41
CA VAL A 354 19.52 25.52 -52.83
C VAL A 354 19.90 24.27 -53.64
N ARG A 355 20.74 23.39 -53.10
CA ARG A 355 21.14 22.14 -53.76
C ARG A 355 19.95 21.18 -53.87
N GLU A 356 19.16 21.04 -52.81
CA GLU A 356 17.96 20.21 -52.81
C GLU A 356 16.94 20.75 -53.82
N TYR A 357 16.70 22.06 -53.84
CA TYR A 357 15.84 22.71 -54.81
C TYR A 357 16.32 22.50 -56.26
N LYS A 358 17.63 22.62 -56.52
CA LYS A 358 18.22 22.30 -57.84
C LYS A 358 17.96 20.84 -58.22
N ASN A 359 18.17 19.91 -57.30
CA ASN A 359 17.94 18.48 -57.54
C ASN A 359 16.45 18.20 -57.82
N GLN A 360 15.54 18.79 -57.04
CA GLN A 360 14.09 18.69 -57.26
C GLN A 360 13.69 19.23 -58.64
N ARG A 361 14.22 20.39 -59.06
CA ARG A 361 13.97 20.97 -60.38
C ARG A 361 14.46 20.08 -61.53
N VAL A 362 15.60 19.42 -61.39
CA VAL A 362 16.12 18.46 -62.38
C VAL A 362 15.20 17.24 -62.48
N VAL A 363 14.72 16.73 -61.34
CA VAL A 363 13.78 15.59 -61.30
C VAL A 363 12.44 15.96 -61.93
N GLU A 364 11.90 17.14 -61.62
CA GLU A 364 10.68 17.68 -62.24
C GLU A 364 10.82 17.83 -63.75
N ALA A 365 11.92 18.42 -64.23
CA ALA A 365 12.18 18.56 -65.66
C ALA A 365 12.22 17.19 -66.36
N ARG A 366 12.93 16.21 -65.78
CA ARG A 366 12.99 14.84 -66.29
C ARG A 366 11.63 14.15 -66.30
N ASN A 367 10.79 14.40 -65.29
CA ASN A 367 9.44 13.87 -65.23
C ASN A 367 8.54 14.51 -66.30
N VAL A 368 8.63 15.81 -66.52
CA VAL A 368 7.93 16.52 -67.61
C VAL A 368 8.35 15.98 -68.98
N GLU A 369 9.64 15.74 -69.20
CA GLU A 369 10.14 15.12 -70.45
C GLU A 369 9.58 13.71 -70.65
N LYS A 370 9.55 12.87 -69.61
CA LYS A 370 8.93 11.54 -69.65
C LYS A 370 7.45 11.60 -69.99
N VAL A 371 6.70 12.54 -69.40
CA VAL A 371 5.27 12.74 -69.71
C VAL A 371 5.07 13.17 -71.15
N LYS A 372 5.90 14.12 -71.65
CA LYS A 372 5.87 14.54 -73.05
C LYS A 372 6.23 13.39 -74.01
N ALA A 373 7.18 12.52 -73.66
CA ALA A 373 7.53 11.34 -74.45
C ALA A 373 6.36 10.34 -74.53
N LYS A 374 5.74 9.99 -73.39
CA LYS A 374 4.56 9.12 -73.36
C LYS A 374 3.37 9.69 -74.15
N ASN A 375 3.15 11.00 -74.09
CA ASN A 375 2.10 11.64 -74.88
C ASN A 375 2.40 11.59 -76.38
N ARG A 376 3.67 11.73 -76.79
CA ARG A 376 4.09 11.54 -78.19
C ARG A 376 3.88 10.10 -78.65
N GLU A 377 4.28 9.11 -77.86
CA GLU A 377 4.02 7.70 -78.17
C GLU A 377 2.52 7.40 -78.32
N LYS A 378 1.67 7.96 -77.45
CA LYS A 378 0.21 7.83 -77.57
C LYS A 378 -0.35 8.47 -78.84
N GLN A 379 0.18 9.63 -79.24
CA GLN A 379 -0.23 10.30 -80.48
C GLN A 379 0.19 9.49 -81.71
N ILE A 380 1.41 8.93 -81.72
CA ILE A 380 1.90 8.06 -82.79
C ILE A 380 1.01 6.82 -82.91
N LYS A 381 0.74 6.12 -81.80
CA LYS A 381 -0.17 4.96 -81.80
C LYS A 381 -1.56 5.31 -82.31
N LYS A 382 -2.09 6.47 -81.90
CA LYS A 382 -3.40 6.94 -82.39
C LYS A 382 -3.39 7.14 -83.90
N TRP A 383 -2.33 7.70 -84.48
CA TRP A 383 -2.19 7.84 -85.93
C TRP A 383 -2.00 6.50 -86.64
N GLU A 384 -1.30 5.54 -86.03
CA GLU A 384 -1.17 4.18 -86.55
C GLU A 384 -2.53 3.47 -86.57
N ASP A 385 -3.30 3.52 -85.48
CA ASP A 385 -4.65 2.95 -85.39
C ASP A 385 -5.62 3.63 -86.39
N GLU A 386 -5.54 4.95 -86.58
CA GLU A 386 -6.34 5.69 -87.58
C GLU A 386 -5.95 5.33 -89.03
N ALA A 387 -4.68 4.99 -89.29
CA ALA A 387 -4.22 4.55 -90.59
C ALA A 387 -4.67 3.11 -90.91
N GLU A 388 -4.58 2.20 -89.93
CA GLU A 388 -5.06 0.81 -90.09
C GLU A 388 -6.59 0.75 -90.29
N GLY A 389 -7.36 1.63 -89.63
CA GLY A 389 -8.81 1.72 -89.83
C GLY A 389 -9.25 2.25 -91.20
N MET A 390 -8.40 2.96 -91.94
CA MET A 390 -8.73 3.42 -93.30
C MET A 390 -8.54 2.34 -94.38
N ASP A 391 -7.79 1.27 -94.08
CA ASP A 391 -7.59 0.16 -95.00
C ASP A 391 -8.75 -0.87 -94.95
N GLU A 392 -9.59 -0.87 -93.90
CA GLU A 392 -10.78 -1.74 -93.80
C GLU A 392 -12.05 -1.17 -94.47
N ASP A 393 -12.12 0.14 -94.74
CA ASP A 393 -13.30 0.80 -95.36
C ASP A 393 -13.25 0.87 -96.91
N VAL A 394 -12.28 0.20 -97.57
CA VAL A 394 -12.11 0.20 -99.05
C VAL A 394 -12.35 -1.19 -99.69
N LEU A 395 -12.96 -2.14 -98.98
CA LEU A 395 -13.51 -3.38 -99.55
C LEU A 395 -15.04 -3.28 -99.68
#